data_AF-A0A921KC42-F1
#
_entry.id   AF-A0A921KC42-F1
#
_cell.length_a   1.000
_cell.length_b   1.000
_cell.length_c   1.000
_cell.angle_alpha   90.00
_cell.angle_beta   90.00
_cell.angle_gamma   90.00
#
_symmetry.space_group_name_H-M   'P 1'
#
loop_
_entity.id
_entity.type
_entity.pdbx_description
1 polymer ?
#
loop_
_entity_poly.entity_id
_entity_poly.type
_entity_poly.pdbx_seq_one_letter_code
_entity_poly.pdbx_strand_id
1 'polypeptide(L)'
;MIAGDLFHRNDIGWLNIFREGVASIQRSLESLERLSKLPIQLAYSGHGPKIEDPQTAIDAAWHRFNKWLSTPEKVSWHACKRIFSFTLIIKNGLAEKQLENYLLQCGWFQDFALHAFRIQPKAFVQILLDEMLRSGAAKWQEGCLVASAPYQAPDKEWIDQNIKPKDWNLQDLLTQTEAGGKRRRLVL
;
A
#
# COMPACT_ATOMS: atom_id res chain seq x y z
N MET A 1 -7.41 -6.20 -17.96
CA MET A 1 -8.01 -6.23 -16.60
C MET A 1 -7.38 -5.15 -15.73
N ILE A 2 -8.17 -4.48 -14.89
CA ILE A 2 -7.65 -3.60 -13.83
C ILE A 2 -7.68 -4.40 -12.53
N ALA A 3 -6.52 -4.71 -11.96
CA ALA A 3 -6.38 -5.62 -10.82
C ALA A 3 -6.41 -4.91 -9.46
N GLY A 4 -6.28 -3.57 -9.45
CA GLY A 4 -6.07 -2.81 -8.22
C GLY A 4 -4.84 -3.34 -7.47
N ASP A 5 -4.98 -3.57 -6.17
CA ASP A 5 -3.89 -4.03 -5.30
C ASP A 5 -3.94 -5.53 -4.97
N LEU A 6 -4.82 -6.30 -5.62
CA LEU A 6 -4.94 -7.74 -5.34
C LEU A 6 -3.65 -8.51 -5.66
N PHE A 7 -3.00 -8.15 -6.77
CA PHE A 7 -1.67 -8.63 -7.13
C PHE A 7 -0.94 -7.59 -7.99
N HIS A 8 0.39 -7.61 -7.93
CA HIS A 8 1.29 -6.85 -8.78
C HIS A 8 2.21 -7.83 -9.53
N ARG A 9 2.94 -7.34 -10.54
CA ARG A 9 3.86 -8.18 -11.34
C ARG A 9 4.79 -9.05 -10.48
N ASN A 10 5.35 -8.48 -9.41
CA ASN A 10 6.34 -9.12 -8.55
C ASN A 10 5.99 -9.01 -7.04
N ASP A 11 4.76 -8.60 -6.71
CA ASP A 11 4.38 -8.29 -5.33
C ASP A 11 2.86 -8.40 -5.13
N ILE A 12 2.39 -8.11 -3.92
CA ILE A 12 0.98 -8.01 -3.59
C ILE A 12 0.70 -6.72 -2.82
N GLY A 13 -0.56 -6.30 -2.80
CA GLY A 13 -1.00 -5.11 -2.10
C GLY A 13 -0.69 -5.12 -0.61
N TRP A 14 -0.71 -3.93 -0.03
CA TRP A 14 -0.65 -3.81 1.42
C TRP A 14 -1.95 -4.34 2.04
N LEU A 15 -1.82 -5.26 3.01
CA LEU A 15 -2.90 -5.71 3.87
C LEU A 15 -2.59 -5.30 5.31
N ASN A 16 -3.53 -4.59 5.93
CA ASN A 16 -3.60 -4.31 7.35
C ASN A 16 -4.69 -5.17 8.02
N ILE A 17 -4.28 -6.34 8.51
CA ILE A 17 -5.17 -7.30 9.18
C ILE A 17 -5.97 -6.73 10.37
N PHE A 18 -5.53 -5.61 10.97
CA PHE A 18 -6.26 -4.92 12.04
C PHE A 18 -7.38 -4.02 11.53
N ARG A 19 -7.28 -3.55 10.28
CA ARG A 19 -8.31 -2.73 9.62
C ARG A 19 -9.25 -3.56 8.75
N GLU A 20 -8.70 -4.45 7.91
CA GLU A 20 -9.53 -5.27 7.01
C GLU A 20 -10.05 -6.54 7.68
N GLY A 21 -9.47 -6.93 8.83
CA GLY A 21 -9.83 -8.11 9.60
C GLY A 21 -9.00 -9.35 9.27
N VAL A 22 -8.99 -10.31 10.19
CA VAL A 22 -8.14 -11.51 10.14
C VAL A 22 -8.43 -12.43 8.93
N ALA A 23 -9.63 -12.35 8.36
CA ALA A 23 -10.03 -13.11 7.17
C ALA A 23 -9.62 -12.44 5.84
N SER A 24 -8.85 -11.34 5.87
CA SER A 24 -8.44 -10.59 4.66
C SER A 24 -7.57 -11.42 3.71
N ILE A 25 -6.69 -12.27 4.24
CA ILE A 25 -5.84 -13.15 3.41
C ILE A 25 -6.70 -14.20 2.68
N GLN A 26 -7.65 -14.85 3.38
CA GLN A 26 -8.56 -15.82 2.80
C GLN A 26 -9.43 -15.19 1.71
N ARG A 27 -10.00 -14.00 1.97
CA ARG A 27 -10.79 -13.26 0.96
C ARG A 27 -9.95 -12.87 -0.27
N SER A 28 -8.66 -12.58 -0.07
CA SER A 28 -7.74 -12.32 -1.19
C SER A 28 -7.49 -13.58 -2.01
N LEU A 29 -7.31 -14.74 -1.37
CA LEU A 29 -7.18 -16.03 -2.05
C LEU A 29 -8.44 -16.40 -2.86
N GLU A 30 -9.64 -16.23 -2.28
CA GLU A 30 -10.91 -16.43 -2.99
C GLU A 30 -11.03 -15.52 -4.21
N SER A 31 -10.55 -14.28 -4.10
CA SER A 31 -10.55 -13.32 -5.21
C SER A 31 -9.57 -13.76 -6.32
N LEU A 32 -8.36 -14.23 -5.96
CA LEU A 32 -7.41 -14.78 -6.93
C LEU A 32 -7.97 -16.03 -7.63
N GLU A 33 -8.63 -16.92 -6.90
CA GLU A 33 -9.24 -18.13 -7.47
C GLU A 33 -10.35 -17.82 -8.49
N ARG A 34 -11.09 -16.73 -8.28
CA ARG A 34 -12.07 -16.26 -9.26
C ARG A 34 -11.39 -15.67 -10.49
N LEU A 35 -10.31 -14.90 -10.30
CA LEU A 35 -9.59 -14.27 -11.41
C LEU A 35 -8.82 -15.28 -12.25
N SER A 36 -8.26 -16.34 -11.67
CA SER A 36 -7.52 -17.38 -12.41
C SER A 36 -8.37 -18.14 -13.41
N LYS A 37 -9.71 -18.09 -13.28
CA LYS A 37 -10.67 -18.72 -14.20
C LYS A 37 -10.99 -17.85 -15.42
N LEU A 38 -10.56 -16.59 -15.43
CA LEU A 38 -10.80 -15.66 -16.52
C LEU A 38 -9.66 -15.72 -17.55
N PRO A 39 -9.95 -15.65 -18.86
CA PRO A 39 -8.93 -15.62 -19.90
C PRO A 39 -8.26 -14.23 -19.99
N ILE A 40 -7.48 -13.86 -18.97
CA ILE A 40 -6.86 -12.54 -18.85
C ILE A 40 -5.51 -12.54 -19.58
N GLN A 41 -5.43 -11.80 -20.68
CA GLN A 41 -4.18 -11.66 -21.45
C GLN A 41 -3.30 -10.49 -20.97
N LEU A 42 -3.90 -9.49 -20.32
CA LEU A 42 -3.21 -8.29 -19.87
C LEU A 42 -3.83 -7.73 -18.60
N ALA A 43 -3.01 -7.37 -17.63
CA ALA A 43 -3.44 -6.75 -16.38
C ALA A 43 -2.68 -5.46 -16.07
N TYR A 44 -3.36 -4.53 -15.41
CA TYR A 44 -2.80 -3.31 -14.84
C TYR A 44 -3.15 -3.29 -13.37
N SER A 45 -2.14 -3.34 -12.50
CA SER A 45 -2.33 -3.17 -11.07
C SER A 45 -2.21 -1.72 -10.64
N GLY A 46 -2.57 -1.41 -9.39
CA GLY A 46 -2.50 -0.06 -8.83
C GLY A 46 -1.07 0.50 -8.82
N HIS A 47 -0.06 -0.38 -8.87
CA HIS A 47 1.35 -0.02 -8.92
C HIS A 47 2.11 -0.90 -9.92
N GLY A 48 3.26 -0.39 -10.37
CA GLY A 48 4.18 -1.11 -11.24
C GLY A 48 3.79 -1.09 -12.73
N PRO A 49 4.58 -1.76 -13.58
CA PRO A 49 4.32 -1.81 -15.02
C PRO A 49 3.12 -2.70 -15.36
N LYS A 50 2.63 -2.58 -16.60
CA LYS A 50 1.64 -3.51 -17.19
C LYS A 50 2.10 -4.96 -17.01
N ILE A 51 1.18 -5.91 -16.89
CA ILE A 51 1.46 -7.34 -16.68
C ILE A 51 1.00 -8.11 -17.91
N GLU A 52 1.94 -8.61 -18.71
CA GLU A 52 1.70 -9.33 -19.98
C GLU A 52 1.41 -10.82 -19.79
N ASP A 53 1.80 -11.38 -18.64
CA ASP A 53 1.42 -12.72 -18.20
C ASP A 53 0.75 -12.63 -16.82
N PRO A 54 -0.56 -12.31 -16.77
CA PRO A 54 -1.29 -12.20 -15.52
C PRO A 54 -1.39 -13.51 -14.75
N GLN A 55 -1.37 -14.67 -15.43
CA GLN A 55 -1.51 -15.96 -14.76
C GLN A 55 -0.32 -16.24 -13.86
N THR A 56 0.90 -16.02 -14.35
CA THR A 56 2.11 -16.13 -13.53
C THR A 56 2.08 -15.21 -12.31
N ALA A 57 1.58 -13.98 -12.46
CA ALA A 57 1.47 -13.04 -11.34
C ALA A 57 0.40 -13.46 -10.31
N ILE A 58 -0.73 -14.00 -10.77
CA ILE A 58 -1.79 -14.56 -9.93
C ILE A 58 -1.26 -15.75 -9.12
N ASP A 59 -0.54 -16.67 -9.77
CA ASP A 59 0.01 -17.86 -9.11
C ASP A 59 1.06 -17.47 -8.06
N ALA A 60 1.93 -16.50 -8.38
CA ALA A 60 2.89 -15.95 -7.42
C ALA A 60 2.22 -15.30 -6.20
N ALA A 61 1.14 -14.53 -6.43
CA ALA A 61 0.35 -13.95 -5.36
C ALA A 61 -0.33 -15.02 -4.50
N TRP A 62 -0.90 -16.06 -5.13
CA TRP A 62 -1.52 -17.18 -4.45
C TRP A 62 -0.53 -17.92 -3.55
N HIS A 63 0.67 -18.23 -4.04
CA HIS A 63 1.72 -18.86 -3.24
C HIS A 63 2.14 -18.00 -2.06
N ARG A 64 2.23 -16.69 -2.25
CA ARG A 64 2.61 -15.75 -1.19
C ARG A 64 1.55 -15.65 -0.10
N PHE A 65 0.27 -15.57 -0.46
CA PHE A 65 -0.82 -15.57 0.52
C PHE A 65 -0.87 -16.88 1.31
N ASN A 66 -0.69 -18.03 0.67
CA ASN A 66 -0.58 -19.31 1.37
C ASN A 66 0.61 -19.35 2.33
N LYS A 67 1.77 -18.81 1.92
CA LYS A 67 2.94 -18.67 2.80
C LYS A 67 2.62 -17.79 4.01
N TRP A 68 1.82 -16.74 3.85
CA TRP A 68 1.38 -15.90 4.97
C TRP A 68 0.39 -16.62 5.88
N LEU A 69 -0.52 -17.45 5.37
CA LEU A 69 -1.35 -18.29 6.23
C LEU A 69 -0.51 -19.23 7.10
N SER A 70 0.54 -19.84 6.54
CA SER A 70 1.46 -20.70 7.30
C SER A 70 2.45 -19.94 8.19
N THR A 71 2.68 -18.66 7.94
CA THR A 71 3.59 -17.82 8.72
C THR A 71 3.02 -16.39 8.81
N PRO A 72 2.02 -16.17 9.69
CA PRO A 72 1.28 -14.92 9.75
C PRO A 72 2.16 -13.69 9.96
N GLU A 73 3.26 -13.81 10.68
CA GLU A 73 4.20 -12.71 10.91
C GLU A 73 4.70 -12.05 9.61
N LYS A 74 4.78 -12.80 8.50
CA LYS A 74 5.22 -12.28 7.20
C LYS A 74 4.28 -11.22 6.62
N VAL A 75 2.97 -11.30 6.89
CA VAL A 75 2.03 -10.25 6.46
C VAL A 75 2.28 -8.96 7.25
N SER A 76 2.59 -9.10 8.54
CA SER A 76 2.86 -7.98 9.44
C SER A 76 4.15 -7.25 9.07
N TRP A 77 5.22 -8.00 8.76
CA TRP A 77 6.46 -7.40 8.25
C TRP A 77 6.26 -6.71 6.91
N HIS A 78 5.54 -7.35 5.99
CA HIS A 78 5.21 -6.73 4.71
C HIS A 78 4.43 -5.42 4.91
N ALA A 79 3.43 -5.44 5.79
CA ALA A 79 2.59 -4.30 6.10
C ALA A 79 3.39 -3.13 6.66
N CYS A 80 4.18 -3.37 7.71
CA CYS A 80 5.00 -2.34 8.35
C CYS A 80 5.99 -1.72 7.36
N LYS A 81 6.66 -2.56 6.54
CA LYS A 81 7.62 -2.07 5.55
C LYS A 81 6.95 -1.23 4.46
N ARG A 82 5.80 -1.66 3.94
CA ARG A 82 5.10 -0.94 2.87
C ARG A 82 4.59 0.42 3.35
N ILE A 83 3.85 0.45 4.46
CA ILE A 83 3.28 1.71 4.96
C ILE A 83 4.39 2.70 5.35
N PHE A 84 5.47 2.21 5.96
CA PHE A 84 6.58 3.08 6.34
C PHE A 84 7.40 3.54 5.14
N SER A 85 7.62 2.70 4.12
CA SER A 85 8.25 3.13 2.87
C SER A 85 7.46 4.25 2.19
N PHE A 86 6.13 4.16 2.17
CA PHE A 86 5.28 5.24 1.66
C PHE A 86 5.40 6.52 2.48
N THR A 87 5.46 6.42 3.82
CA THR A 87 5.78 7.58 4.66
C THR A 87 7.09 8.23 4.24
N LEU A 88 8.16 7.44 4.06
CA LEU A 88 9.47 7.97 3.68
C LEU A 88 9.44 8.62 2.28
N ILE A 89 8.67 8.07 1.34
CA ILE A 89 8.45 8.68 0.02
C ILE A 89 7.73 10.01 0.15
N ILE A 90 6.61 10.03 0.89
CA ILE A 90 5.79 11.24 1.07
C ILE A 90 6.60 12.32 1.78
N LYS A 91 7.31 11.99 2.85
CA LYS A 91 8.11 12.97 3.60
C LYS A 91 9.44 13.32 2.93
N ASN A 92 9.79 12.67 1.82
CA ASN A 92 11.09 12.76 1.17
C ASN A 92 12.24 12.49 2.17
N GLY A 93 12.08 11.42 2.95
CA GLY A 93 12.95 11.04 4.05
C GLY A 93 12.51 11.58 5.42
N LEU A 94 13.06 10.98 6.48
CA LEU A 94 12.89 11.44 7.86
C LEU A 94 14.26 11.51 8.54
N ALA A 95 14.52 12.63 9.24
CA ALA A 95 15.74 12.76 10.02
C ALA A 95 15.74 11.76 11.19
N GLU A 96 16.91 11.23 11.55
CA GLU A 96 17.06 10.23 12.61
C GLU A 96 16.32 10.59 13.91
N LYS A 97 16.52 11.82 14.37
CA LYS A 97 15.88 12.37 15.58
C LYS A 97 14.34 12.45 15.54
N GLN A 98 13.72 12.35 14.37
CA GLN A 98 12.28 12.41 14.19
C GLN A 98 11.62 11.03 14.14
N LEU A 99 12.39 9.97 13.88
CA LEU A 99 11.86 8.63 13.61
C LEU A 99 11.06 8.05 14.77
N GLU A 100 11.61 8.05 15.98
CA GLU A 100 10.95 7.49 17.16
C GLU A 100 9.61 8.20 17.42
N ASN A 101 9.63 9.52 17.53
CA ASN A 101 8.43 10.30 17.80
C ASN A 101 7.36 10.10 16.71
N TYR A 102 7.77 10.06 15.44
CA TYR A 102 6.83 9.82 14.34
C TYR A 102 6.17 8.44 14.43
N LEU A 103 6.97 7.38 14.60
CA LEU A 103 6.46 6.00 14.65
C LEU A 103 5.55 5.78 15.87
N LEU A 104 5.91 6.33 17.03
CA LEU A 104 5.08 6.22 18.24
C LEU A 104 3.74 6.95 18.14
N GLN A 105 3.61 7.94 17.25
CA GLN A 105 2.32 8.60 16.98
C GLN A 105 1.45 7.86 15.96
N CYS A 106 1.99 6.85 15.27
CA CYS A 106 1.27 6.12 14.24
C CYS A 106 0.42 4.98 14.82
N GLY A 107 -0.91 5.04 14.67
CA GLY A 107 -1.81 3.98 15.13
C GLY A 107 -1.48 2.59 14.57
N TRP A 108 -1.16 2.49 13.27
CA TRP A 108 -0.76 1.22 12.66
C TRP A 108 0.48 0.62 13.33
N PHE A 109 1.44 1.45 13.72
CA PHE A 109 2.69 0.99 14.32
C PHE A 109 2.43 0.40 15.71
N GLN A 110 1.56 1.05 16.48
CA GLN A 110 1.10 0.57 17.79
C GLN A 110 0.41 -0.80 17.66
N ASP A 111 -0.52 -0.93 16.72
CA ASP A 111 -1.27 -2.17 16.51
C ASP A 111 -0.34 -3.35 16.16
N PHE A 112 0.57 -3.15 15.20
CA PHE A 112 1.53 -4.18 14.82
C PHE A 112 2.50 -4.54 15.95
N ALA A 113 3.06 -3.54 16.64
CA ALA A 113 3.99 -3.78 17.75
C ALA A 113 3.34 -4.65 18.83
N LEU A 114 2.17 -4.24 19.33
CA LEU A 114 1.51 -4.88 20.46
C LEU A 114 0.86 -6.22 20.10
N HIS A 115 0.19 -6.30 18.95
CA HIS A 115 -0.67 -7.45 18.64
C HIS A 115 -0.03 -8.46 17.69
N ALA A 116 0.74 -8.01 16.69
CA ALA A 116 1.42 -8.92 15.78
C ALA A 116 2.75 -9.42 16.35
N PHE A 117 3.58 -8.52 16.87
CA PHE A 117 4.92 -8.86 17.35
C PHE A 117 5.00 -9.06 18.86
N ARG A 118 4.01 -8.59 19.63
CA ARG A 118 3.98 -8.64 21.10
C ARG A 118 5.18 -7.95 21.75
N ILE A 119 5.58 -6.83 21.17
CA ILE A 119 6.70 -6.00 21.61
C ILE A 119 6.16 -4.64 22.03
N GLN A 120 6.75 -4.08 23.08
CA GLN A 120 6.43 -2.71 23.49
C GLN A 120 6.76 -1.74 22.35
N PRO A 121 5.86 -0.82 21.96
CA PRO A 121 6.03 0.07 20.81
C PRO A 121 7.38 0.77 20.76
N LYS A 122 7.86 1.25 21.91
CA LYS A 122 9.18 1.90 22.02
C LYS A 122 10.34 0.97 21.63
N ALA A 123 10.31 -0.29 22.07
CA ALA A 123 11.33 -1.26 21.69
C ALA A 123 11.21 -1.70 20.22
N PHE A 124 9.99 -1.69 19.68
CA PHE A 124 9.74 -2.07 18.29
C PHE A 124 10.31 -1.07 17.27
N VAL A 125 10.59 0.18 17.67
CA VAL A 125 11.16 1.21 16.79
C VAL A 125 12.45 0.72 16.17
N GLN A 126 13.43 0.34 17.00
CA GLN A 126 14.72 -0.11 16.49
C GLN A 126 14.60 -1.37 15.63
N ILE A 127 13.74 -2.30 16.04
CA ILE A 127 13.51 -3.56 15.30
C ILE A 127 12.97 -3.29 13.89
N LEU A 128 12.00 -2.37 13.76
CA LEU A 128 11.48 -1.99 12.45
C LEU A 128 12.56 -1.30 11.62
N LEU A 129 13.33 -0.38 12.20
CA LEU A 129 14.41 0.32 11.49
C LEU A 129 15.48 -0.65 10.97
N ASP A 130 15.91 -1.59 11.81
CA ASP A 130 16.87 -2.63 11.43
C ASP A 130 16.32 -3.50 10.31
N GLU A 131 15.04 -3.90 10.37
CA GLU A 131 14.40 -4.69 9.32
C GLU A 131 14.27 -3.92 8.00
N MET A 132 13.99 -2.61 8.07
CA MET A 132 13.93 -1.74 6.88
C MET A 132 15.29 -1.67 6.18
N LEU A 133 16.38 -1.54 6.94
CA LEU A 133 17.75 -1.53 6.42
C LEU A 133 18.17 -2.92 5.90
N ARG A 134 17.97 -3.97 6.71
CA ARG A 134 18.34 -5.35 6.39
C ARG A 134 17.65 -5.86 5.11
N SER A 135 16.39 -5.49 4.91
CA SER A 135 15.63 -5.88 3.71
C SER A 135 15.84 -4.94 2.52
N GLY A 136 16.61 -3.86 2.69
CA GLY A 136 16.85 -2.87 1.65
C GLY A 136 15.63 -1.99 1.34
N ALA A 137 14.58 -1.99 2.17
CA ALA A 137 13.41 -1.14 1.99
C ALA A 137 13.72 0.35 2.24
N ALA A 138 14.69 0.63 3.10
CA ALA A 138 15.21 1.98 3.34
C ALA A 138 16.74 1.98 3.42
N LYS A 139 17.32 3.18 3.33
CA LYS A 139 18.75 3.44 3.50
C LYS A 139 18.96 4.80 4.15
N TRP A 140 20.14 5.00 4.73
CA TRP A 140 20.57 6.31 5.21
C TRP A 140 21.13 7.15 4.05
N GLN A 141 20.73 8.42 4.01
CA GLN A 141 21.25 9.42 3.09
C GLN A 141 21.28 10.77 3.81
N GLU A 142 22.47 11.37 3.96
CA GLU A 142 22.65 12.71 4.54
C GLU A 142 21.98 12.90 5.93
N GLY A 143 22.02 11.86 6.78
CA GLY A 143 21.41 11.90 8.13
C GLY A 143 19.89 11.69 8.15
N CYS A 144 19.30 11.40 6.99
CA CYS A 144 17.89 11.04 6.85
C CYS A 144 17.74 9.57 6.43
N LEU A 145 16.75 8.89 6.99
CA LEU A 145 16.30 7.61 6.50
C LEU A 145 15.40 7.87 5.29
N VAL A 146 15.70 7.27 4.15
CA VAL A 146 14.95 7.43 2.89
C VAL A 146 14.51 6.06 2.36
N ALA A 147 13.38 6.03 1.63
CA ALA A 147 12.97 4.82 0.93
C ALA A 147 14.00 4.48 -0.17
N SER A 148 14.31 3.20 -0.33
CA SER A 148 15.28 2.75 -1.34
C SER A 148 14.69 2.68 -2.74
N ALA A 149 13.38 2.44 -2.85
CA ALA A 149 12.69 2.40 -4.13
C ALA A 149 12.80 3.77 -4.83
N PRO A 150 12.99 3.85 -6.16
CA PRO A 150 12.98 5.12 -6.87
C PRO A 150 11.63 5.81 -6.74
N TYR A 151 11.64 7.11 -6.45
CA TYR A 151 10.44 7.95 -6.41
C TYR A 151 10.78 9.38 -6.83
N GLN A 152 9.76 10.12 -7.27
CA GLN A 152 9.84 11.57 -7.40
C GLN A 152 9.34 12.17 -6.10
N ALA A 153 10.16 13.00 -5.46
CA ALA A 153 9.78 13.68 -4.24
C ALA A 153 8.55 14.57 -4.52
N PRO A 154 7.51 14.50 -3.68
CA PRO A 154 6.38 15.41 -3.78
C PRO A 154 6.82 16.84 -3.48
N ASP A 155 6.11 17.80 -4.07
CA ASP A 155 6.32 19.21 -3.78
C ASP A 155 6.00 19.49 -2.30
N LYS A 156 6.88 20.23 -1.61
CA LYS A 156 6.71 20.58 -0.20
C LYS A 156 5.47 21.44 0.02
N GLU A 157 5.21 22.40 -0.87
CA GLU A 157 4.04 23.25 -0.76
C GLU A 157 2.75 22.43 -0.90
N TRP A 158 2.76 21.41 -1.76
CA TRP A 158 1.62 20.52 -1.94
C TRP A 158 1.34 19.66 -0.70
N ILE A 159 2.38 19.17 -0.02
CA ILE A 159 2.22 18.37 1.20
C ILE A 159 1.67 19.17 2.38
N ASP A 160 2.10 20.42 2.50
CA ASP A 160 1.68 21.28 3.59
C ASP A 160 0.29 21.89 3.36
N GLN A 161 -0.23 21.80 2.13
CA GLN A 161 -1.60 22.17 1.80
C GLN A 161 -2.61 21.16 2.36
N ASN A 162 -3.67 21.67 2.99
CA ASN A 162 -4.81 20.85 3.39
C ASN A 162 -5.68 20.54 2.16
N ILE A 163 -5.31 19.50 1.43
CA ILE A 163 -5.96 19.01 0.19
C ILE A 163 -7.27 18.25 0.43
N LYS A 164 -7.73 18.11 1.68
CA LYS A 164 -9.02 17.50 1.94
C LYS A 164 -10.08 18.31 1.18
N PRO A 165 -11.03 17.68 0.48
CA PRO A 165 -12.11 18.42 -0.13
C PRO A 165 -12.90 19.12 0.98
N LYS A 166 -12.69 20.43 1.13
CA LYS A 166 -13.40 21.24 2.12
C LYS A 166 -14.79 21.63 1.62
N ASP A 167 -14.94 21.67 0.30
CA ASP A 167 -16.09 22.25 -0.39
C ASP A 167 -16.58 21.35 -1.54
N TRP A 168 -16.85 20.07 -1.26
CA TRP A 168 -17.71 19.29 -2.17
C TRP A 168 -19.14 19.84 -2.05
N ASN A 169 -19.41 20.92 -2.78
CA ASN A 169 -20.73 21.53 -2.85
C ASN A 169 -21.67 20.57 -3.58
N LEU A 170 -22.60 19.96 -2.84
CA LEU A 170 -23.55 18.99 -3.39
C LEU A 170 -24.36 19.56 -4.57
N GLN A 171 -24.54 20.89 -4.63
CA GLN A 171 -25.27 21.56 -5.70
C GLN A 171 -24.52 21.55 -7.05
N ASP A 172 -23.17 21.58 -7.03
CA ASP A 172 -22.35 21.53 -8.25
C ASP A 172 -22.33 20.14 -8.88
N LEU A 173 -22.56 19.10 -8.08
CA LEU A 173 -22.70 17.70 -8.54
C LEU A 173 -24.07 17.43 -9.18
N LEU A 174 -25.12 18.14 -8.77
CA LEU A 174 -26.49 17.96 -9.27
C LEU A 174 -26.81 18.87 -10.48
N THR A 175 -26.08 19.97 -10.67
CA THR A 175 -26.29 20.89 -11.80
C THR A 175 -25.64 20.41 -13.11
N GLN A 176 -24.65 19.50 -13.04
CA GLN A 176 -24.07 18.88 -14.25
C GLN A 176 -24.99 17.85 -14.94
N THR A 177 -26.08 17.41 -14.28
CA THR A 177 -27.08 16.53 -14.88
C THR A 177 -28.14 17.26 -15.70
N GLU A 178 -28.27 18.58 -15.62
CA GLU A 178 -29.36 19.32 -16.29
C GLU A 178 -28.90 20.32 -17.37
N ALA A 179 -27.61 20.69 -17.43
CA ALA A 179 -27.10 21.65 -18.42
C ALA A 179 -26.00 21.04 -19.30
N GLY A 180 -26.36 20.16 -20.23
CA GLY A 180 -25.35 19.55 -21.12
C GLY A 180 -25.87 18.56 -22.15
N GLY A 181 -26.96 18.89 -22.84
CA GLY A 181 -27.41 18.12 -24.00
C GLY A 181 -26.35 18.10 -25.11
N LYS A 182 -25.60 17.00 -25.20
CA LYS A 182 -25.12 16.39 -26.46
C LYS A 182 -24.74 14.93 -26.18
N ARG A 183 -25.69 14.03 -26.46
CA ARG A 183 -25.45 12.58 -26.56
C ARG A 183 -24.30 12.34 -27.56
N ARG A 184 -23.12 11.97 -27.08
CA ARG A 184 -22.19 11.17 -27.89
C ARG A 184 -22.66 9.73 -27.79
N ARG A 185 -23.18 9.20 -28.91
CA ARG A 185 -23.49 7.77 -29.07
C ARG A 185 -22.25 6.96 -28.72
N LEU A 186 -22.37 6.02 -27.78
CA LEU A 186 -21.59 4.80 -27.87
C LEU A 186 -22.10 4.06 -29.12
N VAL A 187 -21.21 3.87 -30.08
CA VAL A 187 -21.37 2.78 -31.05
C VAL A 187 -20.84 1.53 -30.34
N LEU A 188 -21.70 0.52 -30.31
CA LEU A 188 -21.46 -0.82 -29.77
C LEU A 188 -20.23 -1.48 -30.42
#